data_AF-A0A539EQ47-F1
#
_entry.id   AF-A0A539EQ47-F1
#
_cell.length_a   1.000
_cell.length_b   1.000
_cell.length_c   1.000
_cell.angle_alpha   90.00
_cell.angle_beta   90.00
_cell.angle_gamma   90.00
#
_symmetry.space_group_name_H-M   'P 1'
#
loop_
_entity.id
_entity.type
_entity.pdbx_description
1 polymer ?
#
loop_
_entity_poly.entity_id
_entity_poly.type
_entity_poly.pdbx_seq_one_letter_code
_entity_poly.pdbx_strand_id
1 'polypeptide(L)'
;MNPRVLAVCAGTFLLLTVVFATDVIGDGPGLDGIAPLKPEYSDPATVRKVPTKMLFDGAPCASCHEGLEPNTGNPKEKGVFHEAKKLQHGRNQHCFNCHHRADPTDFANFDGSPIKLADVQLLCAKCHGTIFRDWNLGAHGRRTGHWDKAKGGPKTTVCIACHDPHWPVFKPMEAAPAPHVNPRTRKEGH
;
A
#
# COMPACT_ATOMS: atom_id res chain seq x y z
N MET A 1 -45.90 10.77 40.44
CA MET A 1 -44.63 11.54 40.36
C MET A 1 -44.78 12.79 41.20
N ASN A 2 -43.85 13.10 42.10
CA ASN A 2 -43.98 14.28 42.97
C ASN A 2 -43.84 15.56 42.12
N PRO A 3 -44.84 16.47 42.11
CA PRO A 3 -44.82 17.66 41.26
C PRO A 3 -43.61 18.57 41.54
N ARG A 4 -43.07 18.53 42.77
CA ARG A 4 -41.82 19.22 43.13
C ARG A 4 -40.61 18.63 42.41
N VAL A 5 -40.55 17.31 42.25
CA VAL A 5 -39.46 16.64 41.53
C VAL A 5 -39.53 16.96 40.04
N LEU A 6 -40.73 16.98 39.45
CA LEU A 6 -40.92 17.34 38.05
C LEU A 6 -40.48 18.79 37.77
N ALA A 7 -40.87 19.73 38.65
CA ALA A 7 -40.50 21.13 38.54
C ALA A 7 -38.98 21.35 38.66
N VAL A 8 -38.32 20.63 39.59
CA VAL A 8 -36.86 20.68 39.75
C VAL A 8 -36.16 20.15 38.49
N CYS A 9 -36.56 18.98 37.97
CA CYS A 9 -35.98 18.43 36.76
C CYS A 9 -36.15 19.36 35.55
N ALA A 10 -37.36 19.91 35.35
CA ALA A 10 -37.62 20.85 34.26
C ALA A 10 -36.77 22.12 34.37
N GLY A 11 -36.61 22.66 35.59
CA GLY A 11 -35.72 23.78 35.86
C GLY A 11 -34.26 23.49 35.55
N THR A 12 -33.76 22.30 35.93
CA THR A 12 -32.39 21.87 35.60
C THR A 12 -32.18 21.73 34.10
N PHE A 13 -33.13 21.13 33.36
CA PHE A 13 -33.01 21.00 31.90
C PHE A 13 -33.07 22.34 31.17
N LEU A 14 -33.91 23.28 31.63
CA LEU A 14 -33.93 24.64 31.09
C LEU A 14 -32.59 25.36 31.34
N LEU A 15 -32.05 25.24 32.55
CA LEU A 15 -30.75 25.83 32.89
C LEU A 15 -29.61 25.23 32.05
N LEU A 16 -29.57 23.91 31.89
CA LEU A 16 -28.60 23.25 31.02
C LEU A 16 -28.77 23.68 29.56
N THR A 17 -29.99 23.76 29.05
CA THR A 17 -30.26 24.25 27.68
C THR A 17 -29.70 25.65 27.48
N VAL A 18 -29.90 26.57 28.44
CA VAL A 18 -29.33 27.91 28.37
C VAL A 18 -27.80 27.83 28.39
N VAL A 19 -27.22 27.10 29.35
CA VAL A 19 -25.76 26.96 29.48
C VAL A 19 -25.10 26.44 28.20
N PHE A 20 -25.69 25.44 27.54
CA PHE A 20 -25.19 24.91 26.27
C PHE A 20 -25.49 25.82 25.07
N ALA A 21 -26.65 26.48 25.02
CA ALA A 21 -27.02 27.35 23.90
C ALA A 21 -26.24 28.67 23.89
N THR A 22 -25.83 29.16 25.06
CA THR A 22 -25.06 30.40 25.20
C THR A 22 -23.57 30.15 25.45
N ASP A 23 -23.13 28.90 25.36
CA ASP A 23 -21.74 28.47 25.57
C ASP A 23 -21.09 29.08 26.83
N VAL A 24 -21.83 29.10 27.95
CA VAL A 24 -21.40 29.79 29.18
C VAL A 24 -20.21 29.11 29.85
N ILE A 25 -20.03 27.81 29.61
CA ILE A 25 -18.87 27.03 30.08
C ILE A 25 -17.68 27.19 29.13
N GLY A 26 -17.91 27.74 27.92
CA GLY A 26 -16.93 28.06 26.91
C GLY A 26 -16.41 26.85 26.15
N ASP A 27 -15.86 27.13 24.96
CA ASP A 27 -14.95 26.22 24.28
C ASP A 27 -13.86 25.76 25.27
N GLY A 28 -13.74 24.44 25.45
CA GLY A 28 -12.61 23.87 26.18
C GLY A 28 -11.29 24.44 25.63
N PRO A 29 -10.20 24.51 26.43
CA PRO A 29 -8.99 25.25 26.05
C PRO A 29 -8.59 25.03 24.58
N GLY A 30 -8.39 26.12 23.84
CA GLY A 30 -8.15 26.06 22.40
C GLY A 30 -7.16 24.96 22.05
N LEU A 31 -7.52 24.08 21.12
CA LEU A 31 -6.57 23.13 20.57
C LEU A 31 -5.50 23.95 19.86
N ASP A 32 -4.23 23.78 20.25
CA ASP A 32 -3.13 24.37 19.50
C ASP A 32 -3.27 23.96 18.03
N GLY A 33 -3.07 24.93 17.13
CA GLY A 33 -3.13 24.67 15.69
C GLY A 33 -2.07 23.64 15.32
N ILE A 34 -2.50 22.45 14.89
CA ILE A 34 -1.60 21.42 14.40
C ILE A 34 -1.17 21.82 12.99
N ALA A 35 0.11 22.18 12.81
CA ALA A 35 0.65 22.45 11.49
C ALA A 35 0.45 21.21 10.59
N PRO A 36 -0.03 21.38 9.34
CA PRO A 36 -0.19 20.27 8.42
C PRO A 36 1.17 19.64 8.14
N LEU A 37 1.22 18.30 8.13
CA LEU A 37 2.41 17.57 7.69
C LEU A 37 2.70 17.86 6.21
N LYS A 38 3.96 17.67 5.80
CA LYS A 38 4.33 17.74 4.38
C LYS A 38 3.44 16.77 3.57
N PRO A 39 2.99 17.15 2.36
CA PRO A 39 2.10 16.32 1.54
C PRO A 39 2.61 14.90 1.29
N GLU A 40 3.93 14.72 1.21
CA GLU A 40 4.61 13.43 1.04
C GLU A 40 4.24 12.37 2.09
N TYR A 41 3.91 12.79 3.32
CA TYR A 41 3.48 11.87 4.38
C TYR A 41 2.00 11.47 4.29
N SER A 42 1.23 12.16 3.45
CA SER A 42 -0.22 11.99 3.29
C SER A 42 -0.64 11.52 1.89
N ASP A 43 0.31 11.36 0.96
CA ASP A 43 0.03 10.91 -0.40
C ASP A 43 -0.49 9.46 -0.41
N PRO A 44 -1.73 9.21 -0.87
CA PRO A 44 -2.27 7.86 -0.96
C PRO A 44 -1.73 7.06 -2.14
N ALA A 45 -0.96 7.67 -3.05
CA ALA A 45 -0.40 7.02 -4.21
C ALA A 45 0.53 5.85 -3.84
N THR A 46 0.67 4.92 -4.78
CA THR A 46 1.63 3.83 -4.67
C THR A 46 3.03 4.35 -4.98
N VAL A 47 4.04 3.81 -4.29
CA VAL A 47 5.45 4.20 -4.49
C VAL A 47 5.91 3.98 -5.94
N ARG A 48 5.26 3.06 -6.66
CA ARG A 48 5.50 2.77 -8.06
C ARG A 48 4.21 2.79 -8.85
N LYS A 49 4.29 3.25 -10.10
CA LYS A 49 3.23 3.07 -11.08
C LYS A 49 3.20 1.60 -11.49
N VAL A 50 2.06 0.94 -11.29
CA VAL A 50 1.89 -0.46 -11.71
C VAL A 50 1.87 -0.51 -13.23
N PRO A 51 2.80 -1.24 -13.87
CA PRO A 51 2.74 -1.44 -15.31
C PRO A 51 1.56 -2.34 -15.67
N THR A 52 0.83 -2.00 -16.73
CA THR A 52 -0.22 -2.85 -17.30
C THR A 52 0.30 -3.81 -18.35
N LYS A 53 1.53 -3.59 -18.83
CA LYS A 53 2.23 -4.40 -19.82
C LYS A 53 3.68 -4.59 -19.40
N MET A 54 4.26 -5.73 -19.73
CA MET A 54 5.68 -5.97 -19.53
C MET A 54 6.46 -5.23 -20.62
N LEU A 55 7.24 -4.23 -20.21
CA LEU A 55 8.04 -3.40 -21.10
C LEU A 55 9.51 -3.46 -20.65
N PHE A 56 10.40 -3.46 -21.61
CA PHE A 56 11.82 -3.24 -21.43
C PHE A 56 12.19 -1.88 -22.04
N ASP A 57 12.59 -0.93 -21.20
CA ASP A 57 12.97 0.43 -21.62
C ASP A 57 11.92 1.12 -22.54
N GLY A 58 10.64 0.92 -22.21
CA GLY A 58 9.51 1.45 -22.98
C GLY A 58 9.07 0.58 -24.17
N ALA A 59 9.88 -0.40 -24.60
CA ALA A 59 9.54 -1.31 -25.69
C ALA A 59 8.85 -2.60 -25.18
N PRO A 60 7.81 -3.12 -25.86
CA PRO A 60 7.24 -4.44 -25.55
C PRO A 60 8.25 -5.56 -25.75
N CYS A 61 8.25 -6.59 -24.90
CA CYS A 61 9.18 -7.71 -25.05
C CYS A 61 9.05 -8.40 -26.43
N ALA A 62 7.82 -8.47 -26.96
CA ALA A 62 7.54 -9.04 -28.28
C ALA A 62 8.31 -8.36 -29.42
N SER A 63 8.61 -7.05 -29.34
CA SER A 63 9.33 -6.37 -30.42
C SER A 63 10.74 -6.92 -30.66
N CYS A 64 11.31 -7.63 -29.68
CA CYS A 64 12.60 -8.28 -29.80
C CYS A 64 12.52 -9.81 -29.75
N HIS A 65 11.46 -10.38 -29.16
CA HIS A 65 11.34 -11.83 -28.92
C HIS A 65 10.35 -12.55 -29.84
N GLU A 66 9.55 -11.82 -30.62
CA GLU A 66 8.63 -12.43 -31.57
C GLU A 66 9.38 -13.19 -32.67
N GLY A 67 9.00 -14.45 -32.89
CA GLY A 67 9.61 -15.32 -33.90
C GLY A 67 11.02 -15.81 -33.55
N LEU A 68 11.51 -15.56 -32.33
CA LEU A 68 12.80 -16.06 -31.86
C LEU A 68 12.65 -17.30 -30.98
N GLU A 69 13.62 -18.20 -31.07
CA GLU A 69 13.71 -19.33 -30.16
C GLU A 69 13.95 -18.85 -28.71
N PRO A 70 13.35 -19.53 -27.71
CA PRO A 70 13.53 -19.16 -26.32
C PRO A 70 14.99 -19.19 -25.87
N ASN A 71 15.42 -18.12 -25.18
CA ASN A 71 16.80 -17.99 -24.72
C ASN A 71 17.19 -19.12 -23.74
N THR A 72 18.36 -19.71 -23.96
CA THR A 72 18.98 -20.69 -23.05
C THR A 72 20.02 -20.02 -22.15
N GLY A 73 20.16 -20.51 -20.91
CA GLY A 73 21.08 -19.93 -19.92
C GLY A 73 20.57 -18.62 -19.29
N ASN A 74 21.49 -17.74 -18.89
CA ASN A 74 21.15 -16.45 -18.28
C ASN A 74 21.07 -15.35 -19.38
N PRO A 75 19.93 -14.65 -19.54
CA PRO A 75 19.79 -13.57 -20.53
C PRO A 75 20.86 -12.47 -20.45
N LYS A 76 21.42 -12.22 -19.26
CA LYS A 76 22.49 -11.24 -19.06
C LYS A 76 23.78 -11.59 -19.81
N GLU A 77 24.00 -12.86 -20.12
CA GLU A 77 25.19 -13.37 -20.82
C GLU A 77 25.01 -13.40 -22.34
N LYS A 78 23.79 -13.13 -22.83
CA LYS A 78 23.39 -13.36 -24.23
C LYS A 78 23.15 -12.09 -25.04
N GLY A 79 23.28 -10.90 -24.45
CA GLY A 79 23.14 -9.65 -25.18
C GLY A 79 23.16 -8.40 -24.31
N VAL A 80 23.35 -7.26 -24.96
CA VAL A 80 23.52 -5.95 -24.32
C VAL A 80 22.26 -5.42 -23.65
N PHE A 81 21.07 -5.85 -24.10
CA PHE A 81 19.82 -5.30 -23.61
C PHE A 81 19.54 -5.69 -22.15
N HIS A 82 19.79 -6.94 -21.74
CA HIS A 82 19.48 -7.40 -20.39
C HIS A 82 20.57 -7.09 -19.35
N GLU A 83 21.76 -6.66 -19.78
CA GLU A 83 22.91 -6.39 -18.90
C GLU A 83 22.61 -5.28 -17.87
N ALA A 84 21.94 -4.21 -18.32
CA ALA A 84 21.61 -3.03 -17.52
C ALA A 84 20.70 -3.33 -16.32
N LYS A 85 19.96 -4.45 -16.34
CA LYS A 85 19.10 -4.84 -15.23
C LYS A 85 19.91 -5.57 -14.15
N LYS A 86 20.07 -4.93 -13.00
CA LYS A 86 20.72 -5.52 -11.83
C LYS A 86 19.68 -6.28 -11.00
N LEU A 87 19.89 -7.58 -10.82
CA LEU A 87 19.02 -8.44 -10.03
C LEU A 87 19.63 -8.63 -8.63
N GLN A 88 19.01 -8.00 -7.64
CA GLN A 88 19.34 -8.06 -6.22
C GLN A 88 18.21 -8.72 -5.44
N HIS A 89 17.93 -9.98 -5.77
CA HIS A 89 16.84 -10.77 -5.19
C HIS A 89 17.36 -11.99 -4.42
N GLY A 90 18.55 -11.89 -3.82
CA GLY A 90 19.16 -12.94 -3.01
C GLY A 90 19.49 -14.19 -3.84
N ARG A 91 18.86 -15.33 -3.50
CA ARG A 91 19.05 -16.61 -4.20
C ARG A 91 18.42 -16.65 -5.59
N ASN A 92 17.50 -15.75 -5.90
CA ASN A 92 16.93 -15.60 -7.23
C ASN A 92 17.87 -14.74 -8.10
N GLN A 93 18.83 -15.40 -8.74
CA GLN A 93 19.84 -14.73 -9.59
C GLN A 93 19.62 -14.96 -11.10
N HIS A 94 18.61 -15.75 -11.47
CA HIS A 94 18.29 -16.03 -12.87
C HIS A 94 16.93 -15.44 -13.25
N CYS A 95 16.87 -14.80 -14.42
CA CYS A 95 15.67 -14.13 -14.93
C CYS A 95 14.49 -15.11 -15.04
N PHE A 96 14.76 -16.34 -15.47
CA PHE A 96 13.77 -17.40 -15.68
C PHE A 96 13.27 -18.07 -14.39
N ASN A 97 13.76 -17.68 -13.22
CA ASN A 97 13.10 -18.05 -11.96
C ASN A 97 11.71 -17.40 -11.85
N CYS A 98 11.54 -16.27 -12.56
CA CYS A 98 10.34 -15.46 -12.56
C CYS A 98 9.71 -15.38 -13.95
N HIS A 99 10.48 -15.00 -14.98
CA HIS A 99 9.96 -14.84 -16.33
C HIS A 99 9.75 -16.19 -17.03
N HIS A 100 8.68 -16.29 -17.79
CA HIS A 100 8.44 -17.46 -18.62
C HIS A 100 9.42 -17.48 -19.79
N ARG A 101 10.05 -18.64 -20.05
CA ARG A 101 11.15 -18.73 -21.02
C ARG A 101 10.68 -18.54 -22.45
N ALA A 102 9.53 -19.12 -22.81
CA ALA A 102 8.99 -19.03 -24.17
C ALA A 102 8.18 -17.75 -24.42
N ASP A 103 7.72 -17.09 -23.35
CA ASP A 103 6.98 -15.83 -23.46
C ASP A 103 7.41 -14.90 -22.32
N PRO A 104 8.38 -14.02 -22.54
CA PRO A 104 8.90 -13.14 -21.49
C PRO A 104 7.89 -12.08 -21.01
N THR A 105 6.73 -11.94 -21.67
CA THR A 105 5.64 -11.07 -21.20
C THR A 105 4.87 -11.68 -20.03
N ASP A 106 4.98 -13.00 -19.84
CA ASP A 106 4.39 -13.76 -18.76
C ASP A 106 5.45 -14.26 -17.77
N PHE A 107 4.97 -14.82 -16.66
CA PHE A 107 5.79 -15.39 -15.61
C PHE A 107 5.64 -16.91 -15.52
N ALA A 108 6.68 -17.61 -15.08
CA ALA A 108 6.66 -19.05 -14.97
C ALA A 108 6.00 -19.51 -13.67
N ASN A 109 4.94 -20.30 -13.77
CA ASN A 109 4.40 -21.04 -12.64
C ASN A 109 5.27 -22.27 -12.31
N PHE A 110 4.92 -23.04 -11.28
CA PHE A 110 5.65 -24.23 -10.85
C PHE A 110 5.60 -25.39 -11.85
N ASP A 111 4.48 -25.54 -12.54
CA ASP A 111 4.25 -26.55 -13.58
C ASP A 111 4.67 -26.07 -14.98
N GLY A 112 5.23 -24.85 -15.07
CA GLY A 112 5.58 -24.20 -16.33
C GLY A 112 4.42 -23.46 -17.00
N SER A 113 3.20 -23.49 -16.45
CA SER A 113 2.09 -22.67 -16.97
C SER A 113 2.38 -21.17 -16.83
N PRO A 114 1.79 -20.30 -17.68
CA PRO A 114 2.00 -18.86 -17.58
C PRO A 114 1.19 -18.23 -16.45
N ILE A 115 1.80 -17.31 -15.71
CA ILE A 115 1.15 -16.37 -14.80
C ILE A 115 1.18 -15.00 -15.46
N LYS A 116 0.02 -14.34 -15.56
CA LYS A 116 -0.10 -13.01 -16.17
C LYS A 116 0.39 -11.91 -15.23
N LEU A 117 0.75 -10.76 -15.78
CA LEU A 117 1.17 -9.58 -15.00
C LEU A 117 0.12 -9.07 -14.00
N ALA A 118 -1.17 -9.20 -14.33
CA ALA A 118 -2.26 -8.86 -13.42
C ALA A 118 -2.28 -9.75 -12.15
N ASP A 119 -1.69 -10.95 -12.26
CA ASP A 119 -1.69 -11.98 -11.21
C ASP A 119 -0.29 -12.20 -10.61
N VAL A 120 0.61 -11.22 -10.73
CA VAL A 120 2.02 -11.30 -10.31
C VAL A 120 2.21 -11.72 -8.84
N GLN A 121 1.23 -11.45 -7.97
CA GLN A 121 1.22 -11.95 -6.59
C GLN A 121 1.33 -13.48 -6.50
N LEU A 122 0.78 -14.23 -7.47
CA LEU A 122 0.86 -15.69 -7.51
C LEU A 122 2.30 -16.16 -7.79
N LEU A 123 3.05 -15.41 -8.61
CA LEU A 123 4.48 -15.65 -8.80
C LEU A 123 5.23 -15.44 -7.49
N CYS A 124 4.96 -14.33 -6.77
CA CYS A 124 5.62 -14.04 -5.51
C CYS A 124 5.30 -15.09 -4.43
N ALA A 125 4.07 -15.60 -4.42
CA ALA A 125 3.59 -16.63 -3.50
C ALA A 125 4.40 -17.94 -3.58
N LYS A 126 5.08 -18.19 -4.71
CA LYS A 126 5.92 -19.37 -4.89
C LYS A 126 7.01 -19.51 -3.82
N CYS A 127 7.52 -18.38 -3.33
CA CYS A 127 8.57 -18.33 -2.32
C CYS A 127 8.16 -17.54 -1.07
N HIS A 128 7.33 -16.49 -1.23
CA HIS A 128 6.94 -15.59 -0.15
C HIS A 128 5.54 -15.93 0.40
N GLY A 129 5.34 -17.19 0.79
CA GLY A 129 4.03 -17.71 1.18
C GLY A 129 3.38 -16.98 2.37
N THR A 130 4.16 -16.63 3.40
CA THR A 130 3.63 -15.90 4.58
C THR A 130 3.16 -14.50 4.21
N ILE A 131 3.96 -13.78 3.41
CA ILE A 131 3.61 -12.45 2.91
C ILE A 131 2.40 -12.52 1.98
N PHE A 132 2.32 -13.53 1.13
CA PHE A 132 1.15 -13.74 0.26
C PHE A 132 -0.12 -14.04 1.06
N ARG A 133 -0.05 -14.89 2.10
CA ARG A 133 -1.17 -15.13 3.02
C ARG A 133 -1.64 -13.81 3.64
N ASP A 134 -0.72 -13.01 4.16
CA ASP A 134 -1.06 -11.74 4.79
C ASP A 134 -1.62 -10.74 3.77
N TRP A 135 -1.12 -10.75 2.54
CA TRP A 135 -1.67 -9.96 1.43
C TRP A 135 -3.08 -10.38 1.05
N ASN A 136 -3.33 -11.68 0.96
CA ASN A 136 -4.64 -12.25 0.63
C ASN A 136 -5.68 -11.94 1.71
N LEU A 137 -5.26 -11.86 2.98
CA LEU A 137 -6.09 -11.43 4.11
C LEU A 137 -6.21 -9.90 4.22
N GLY A 138 -5.42 -9.14 3.45
CA GLY A 138 -5.40 -7.68 3.45
C GLY A 138 -4.60 -7.05 4.60
N ALA A 139 -3.79 -7.83 5.32
CA ALA A 139 -2.83 -7.36 6.30
C ALA A 139 -1.53 -6.84 5.67
N HIS A 140 -1.22 -7.28 4.44
CA HIS A 140 -0.09 -6.81 3.66
C HIS A 140 -0.55 -6.19 2.32
N GLY A 141 0.18 -5.17 1.86
CA GLY A 141 -0.23 -4.37 0.71
C GLY A 141 -1.27 -3.31 1.07
N ARG A 142 -1.39 -2.28 0.23
CA ARG A 142 -2.39 -1.22 0.42
C ARG A 142 -3.76 -1.72 -0.03
N ARG A 143 -4.77 -1.54 0.81
CA ARG A 143 -6.17 -1.79 0.46
C ARG A 143 -6.86 -0.48 0.09
N THR A 144 -7.46 -0.43 -1.09
CA THR A 144 -8.21 0.71 -1.62
C THR A 144 -9.63 0.29 -1.97
N GLY A 145 -10.46 1.21 -2.47
CA GLY A 145 -11.85 0.93 -2.85
C GLY A 145 -12.85 1.22 -1.73
N HIS A 146 -14.02 0.61 -1.81
CA HIS A 146 -15.16 0.93 -0.95
C HIS A 146 -15.44 -0.20 0.05
N TRP A 147 -15.81 0.18 1.28
CA TRP A 147 -16.39 -0.77 2.24
C TRP A 147 -17.76 -1.28 1.76
N ASP A 148 -18.52 -0.41 1.10
CA ASP A 148 -19.79 -0.73 0.46
C ASP A 148 -19.54 -1.54 -0.82
N LYS A 149 -19.97 -2.81 -0.82
CA LYS A 149 -19.80 -3.73 -1.94
C LYS A 149 -20.59 -3.28 -3.18
N ALA A 150 -21.70 -2.55 -3.01
CA ALA A 150 -22.45 -1.99 -4.14
C ALA A 150 -21.61 -0.98 -4.95
N LYS A 151 -20.56 -0.41 -4.34
CA LYS A 151 -19.63 0.55 -4.97
C LYS A 151 -18.33 -0.10 -5.46
N GLY A 152 -18.27 -1.44 -5.55
CA GLY A 152 -17.13 -2.17 -6.13
C GLY A 152 -16.17 -2.79 -5.13
N GLY A 153 -16.48 -2.75 -3.83
CA GLY A 153 -15.74 -3.43 -2.77
C GLY A 153 -14.28 -2.98 -2.61
N PRO A 154 -13.55 -3.61 -1.68
CA PRO A 154 -12.15 -3.29 -1.46
C PRO A 154 -11.23 -4.07 -2.40
N LYS A 155 -10.14 -3.44 -2.85
CA LYS A 155 -9.11 -4.02 -3.72
C LYS A 155 -7.74 -3.92 -3.06
N THR A 156 -7.00 -5.01 -3.02
CA THR A 156 -5.61 -5.00 -2.55
C THR A 156 -4.68 -4.75 -3.71
N THR A 157 -3.76 -3.80 -3.56
CA THR A 157 -2.78 -3.47 -4.59
C THR A 157 -1.78 -4.62 -4.78
N VAL A 158 -1.36 -4.88 -6.03
CA VAL A 158 -0.36 -5.90 -6.38
C VAL A 158 1.03 -5.59 -5.81
N CYS A 159 1.84 -6.63 -5.59
CA CYS A 159 3.16 -6.53 -4.93
C CYS A 159 4.09 -5.51 -5.62
N ILE A 160 4.08 -5.47 -6.95
CA ILE A 160 4.97 -4.63 -7.76
C ILE A 160 4.60 -3.14 -7.77
N ALA A 161 3.46 -2.76 -7.16
CA ALA A 161 3.11 -1.36 -6.96
C ALA A 161 3.99 -0.68 -5.91
N CYS A 162 4.64 -1.46 -5.06
CA CYS A 162 5.51 -0.93 -4.02
C CYS A 162 6.91 -1.55 -4.11
N HIS A 163 7.04 -2.84 -4.45
CA HIS A 163 8.32 -3.53 -4.57
C HIS A 163 8.90 -3.46 -5.99
N ASP A 164 10.24 -3.42 -6.08
CA ASP A 164 10.95 -3.75 -7.31
C ASP A 164 11.19 -5.25 -7.41
N PRO A 165 10.64 -5.97 -8.41
CA PRO A 165 10.97 -7.38 -8.60
C PRO A 165 12.48 -7.63 -8.76
N HIS A 166 13.23 -6.65 -9.28
CA HIS A 166 14.68 -6.79 -9.42
C HIS A 166 15.46 -6.38 -8.16
N TRP A 167 14.85 -5.63 -7.25
CA TRP A 167 15.44 -5.25 -5.97
C TRP A 167 14.35 -5.01 -4.91
N PRO A 168 13.74 -6.10 -4.37
CA PRO A 168 12.48 -5.97 -3.65
C PRO A 168 12.58 -5.28 -2.29
N VAL A 169 13.77 -5.21 -1.72
CA VAL A 169 14.00 -4.60 -0.40
C VAL A 169 13.68 -3.10 -0.47
N PHE A 170 12.80 -2.63 0.42
CA PHE A 170 12.54 -1.20 0.55
C PHE A 170 13.78 -0.48 1.05
N LYS A 171 14.07 0.64 0.41
CA LYS A 171 15.03 1.60 0.96
C LYS A 171 14.42 2.25 2.20
N PRO A 172 15.23 2.55 3.23
CA PRO A 172 14.77 3.34 4.37
C PRO A 172 14.11 4.63 3.90
N MET A 173 12.99 4.98 4.52
CA MET A 173 12.28 6.24 4.31
C MET A 173 12.41 7.09 5.57
N GLU A 174 12.39 8.40 5.40
CA GLU A 174 12.33 9.32 6.53
C GLU A 174 10.98 9.18 7.23
N ALA A 175 11.00 8.99 8.55
CA ALA A 175 9.78 8.93 9.34
C ALA A 175 9.11 10.30 9.38
N ALA A 176 7.78 10.33 9.44
CA ALA A 176 7.06 11.57 9.73
C ALA A 176 7.45 12.10 11.13
N PRO A 177 7.37 13.42 11.36
CA PRO A 177 7.52 14.00 12.69
C PRO A 177 6.63 13.31 13.73
N ALA A 178 7.06 13.36 15.00
CA ALA A 178 6.28 12.81 16.09
C ALA A 178 4.85 13.41 16.11
N PRO A 179 3.82 12.62 16.47
CA PRO A 179 2.46 13.14 16.59
C PRO A 179 2.41 14.35 17.54
N HIS A 180 1.59 15.33 17.20
CA HIS A 180 1.34 16.44 18.10
C HIS A 180 0.71 15.92 19.39
N VAL A 181 1.42 16.04 20.51
CA VAL A 181 0.90 15.67 21.83
C VAL A 181 0.13 16.85 22.41
N ASN A 182 -1.11 16.61 22.86
CA ASN A 182 -1.89 17.65 23.51
C ASN A 182 -1.16 18.06 24.81
N PRO A 183 -0.87 19.37 25.03
CA PRO A 183 -0.20 19.83 26.24
C PRO A 183 -0.89 19.38 27.54
N ARG A 184 -2.22 19.21 27.54
CA ARG A 184 -2.97 18.74 28.71
C ARG A 184 -2.72 17.28 29.10
N THR A 185 -2.24 16.47 28.15
CA THR A 185 -1.86 15.06 28.39
C THR A 185 -0.37 14.88 28.65
N ARG A 186 0.43 15.95 28.53
CA ARG A 186 1.85 15.93 28.82
C ARG A 186 2.04 16.04 30.34
N LYS A 187 2.47 14.97 31.00
CA LYS A 187 3.08 15.10 32.33
C LYS A 187 4.41 15.83 32.17
N GLU A 188 4.66 16.86 32.97
CA GLU A 188 5.96 17.53 33.00
C GLU A 188 7.05 16.51 33.38
N GLY A 189 8.15 16.47 32.61
CA GLY A 189 9.33 15.66 32.94
C GLY A 189 9.54 14.36 32.14
N HIS A 190 8.80 14.14 31.05
CA HIS A 190 9.03 13.03 30.13
C HIS A 190 9.09 13.50 28.67
#